data_AF-A0A3T0E624-F1
#
_entry.id   AF-A0A3T0E624-F1
#
_cell.length_a   1.000
_cell.length_b   1.000
_cell.length_c   1.000
_cell.angle_alpha   90.00
_cell.angle_beta   90.00
_cell.angle_gamma   90.00
#
_symmetry.space_group_name_H-M   'P 1'
#
loop_
_entity.id
_entity.type
_entity.pdbx_description
1 polymer ?
#
loop_
_entity_poly.entity_id
_entity_poly.type
_entity_poly.pdbx_seq_one_letter_code
_entity_poly.pdbx_strand_id
1 'polypeptide(L)'
;MYDLSLQLLLAVFAVFILTCLGYGLLRLRALRADAAEEYADRTATKPATVRGVSEAEFTRLYVNSFAPRWAFYLAAGCLIAIVLSPVALTLIPAIYDQIWRATGAHDWAGRGGYVFMFTVFFGVVAFGALPAFVLARLHHTRAPEPFTHALASARGEPIPEETGWRRRPKWARRVRPDTDVDADGSSDTGRKDTAPDSADGSAGGGDGGGSD
;
A
#
# COMPACT_ATOMS: atom_id res chain seq x y z
N MET A 1 -38.15 -13.54 -14.51
CA MET A 1 -37.26 -14.13 -13.47
C MET A 1 -35.87 -13.49 -13.44
N TYR A 2 -35.27 -13.13 -14.59
CA TYR A 2 -33.96 -12.46 -14.63
C TYR A 2 -33.92 -11.09 -13.94
N ASP A 3 -35.01 -10.33 -13.95
CA ASP A 3 -35.05 -8.99 -13.32
C ASP A 3 -34.85 -9.05 -11.80
N LEU A 4 -35.45 -10.04 -11.13
CA LEU A 4 -35.31 -10.20 -9.68
C LEU A 4 -33.87 -10.56 -9.31
N SER A 5 -33.24 -11.49 -10.04
CA SER A 5 -31.84 -11.88 -9.79
C SER A 5 -30.88 -10.72 -10.00
N LEU A 6 -31.09 -9.91 -11.05
CA LEU A 6 -30.28 -8.72 -11.32
C LEU A 6 -30.47 -7.65 -10.23
N GLN A 7 -31.71 -7.39 -9.82
CA GLN A 7 -32.03 -6.47 -8.72
C GLN A 7 -31.40 -6.91 -7.41
N LEU A 8 -31.47 -8.20 -7.08
CA LEU A 8 -30.84 -8.76 -5.88
C LEU A 8 -29.32 -8.60 -5.92
N LEU A 9 -28.68 -8.89 -7.06
CA LEU A 9 -27.24 -8.68 -7.23
C LEU A 9 -26.85 -7.21 -7.02
N LEU A 10 -27.57 -6.29 -7.66
CA LEU A 10 -27.34 -4.85 -7.50
C LEU A 10 -27.58 -4.39 -6.05
N ALA A 11 -28.60 -4.90 -5.38
CA ALA A 11 -28.88 -4.60 -3.98
C ALA A 11 -27.74 -5.06 -3.07
N VAL A 12 -27.20 -6.27 -3.29
CA VAL A 12 -26.04 -6.79 -2.53
C VAL A 12 -24.82 -5.88 -2.71
N PHE A 13 -24.50 -5.50 -3.95
CA PHE A 13 -23.41 -4.56 -4.21
C PHE A 13 -23.66 -3.19 -3.59
N ALA A 14 -24.89 -2.67 -3.66
CA ALA A 14 -25.24 -1.39 -3.07
C ALA A 14 -25.05 -1.41 -1.54
N VAL A 15 -25.55 -2.46 -0.86
CA VAL A 15 -25.36 -2.63 0.59
C VAL A 15 -23.87 -2.74 0.93
N PHE A 16 -23.09 -3.49 0.16
CA PHE A 16 -21.65 -3.61 0.38
C PHE A 16 -20.92 -2.26 0.23
N ILE A 17 -21.19 -1.52 -0.85
CA ILE A 17 -20.61 -0.19 -1.09
C ILE A 17 -20.99 0.76 0.06
N LEU A 18 -22.26 0.81 0.44
CA LEU A 18 -22.74 1.64 1.55
C LEU A 18 -22.09 1.26 2.88
N THR A 19 -21.86 -0.04 3.12
CA THR A 19 -21.18 -0.52 4.33
C THR A 19 -19.72 -0.08 4.36
N CYS A 20 -18.98 -0.20 3.25
CA CYS A 20 -17.61 0.28 3.15
C CYS A 20 -17.52 1.80 3.35
N LEU A 21 -18.40 2.57 2.71
CA LEU A 21 -18.44 4.03 2.85
C LEU A 21 -18.84 4.45 4.27
N GLY A 22 -19.86 3.82 4.85
CA GLY A 22 -20.31 4.05 6.22
C GLY A 22 -19.18 3.78 7.22
N TYR A 23 -18.52 2.62 7.12
CA TYR A 23 -17.36 2.28 7.92
C TYR A 23 -16.23 3.33 7.79
N GLY A 24 -15.88 3.70 6.55
CA GLY A 24 -14.84 4.69 6.29
C GLY A 24 -15.15 6.05 6.91
N LEU A 25 -16.38 6.54 6.74
CA LEU A 25 -16.82 7.82 7.29
C LEU A 25 -16.89 7.82 8.82
N LEU A 26 -17.39 6.75 9.43
CA LEU A 26 -17.44 6.60 10.89
C LEU A 26 -16.02 6.58 11.49
N ARG A 27 -15.10 5.84 10.88
CA ARG A 27 -13.70 5.80 11.31
C ARG A 27 -12.98 7.13 11.13
N LEU A 28 -13.25 7.87 10.06
CA LEU A 28 -12.70 9.22 9.91
C LEU A 28 -13.18 10.18 10.99
N ARG A 29 -14.43 10.04 11.47
CA ARG A 29 -14.94 10.83 12.59
C ARG A 29 -14.27 10.44 13.91
N ALA A 30 -14.17 9.14 14.19
CA ALA A 30 -13.49 8.63 15.37
C ALA A 30 -12.02 9.09 15.42
N LEU A 31 -11.28 8.95 14.33
CA LEU A 31 -9.88 9.35 14.24
C LEU A 31 -9.64 10.85 14.51
N ARG A 32 -10.62 11.71 14.23
CA ARG A 32 -10.52 13.14 14.57
C ARG A 32 -10.65 13.39 16.07
N ALA A 33 -11.54 12.65 16.74
CA ALA A 33 -11.66 12.71 18.19
C ALA A 33 -10.40 12.15 18.86
N ASP A 34 -9.95 10.97 18.42
CA ASP A 34 -8.74 10.32 18.91
C ASP A 34 -7.51 11.24 18.75
N ALA A 35 -7.41 11.95 17.61
CA ALA A 35 -6.31 12.89 17.37
C ALA A 35 -6.33 14.12 18.31
N ALA A 36 -7.51 14.64 18.62
CA ALA A 36 -7.65 15.77 19.54
C ALA A 36 -7.27 15.36 20.97
N GLU A 37 -7.73 14.18 21.41
CA GLU A 37 -7.36 13.60 22.70
C GLU A 37 -5.85 13.34 22.79
N GLU A 38 -5.25 12.75 21.75
CA GLU A 38 -3.81 12.47 21.71
C GLU A 38 -2.98 13.76 21.66
N TYR A 39 -3.45 14.81 21.00
CA TYR A 39 -2.79 16.12 21.03
C TYR A 39 -2.83 16.74 22.42
N ALA A 40 -3.97 16.70 23.10
CA ALA A 40 -4.12 17.19 24.46
C ALA A 40 -3.22 16.44 25.45
N ASP A 41 -3.17 15.10 25.36
CA ASP A 41 -2.28 14.27 26.17
C ASP A 41 -0.80 14.58 25.91
N ARG A 42 -0.38 14.65 24.63
CA ARG A 42 1.00 14.97 24.28
C ARG A 42 1.39 16.38 24.71
N THR A 43 0.47 17.33 24.71
CA THR A 43 0.72 18.69 25.21
C THR A 43 0.99 18.68 26.72
N ALA A 44 0.28 17.84 27.48
CA ALA A 44 0.45 17.71 28.92
C ALA A 44 1.69 16.89 29.32
N THR A 45 1.93 15.76 28.65
CA THR A 45 2.92 14.76 29.09
C THR A 45 4.24 14.83 28.30
N LYS A 46 4.21 15.20 27.02
CA LYS A 46 5.35 15.16 26.09
C LYS A 46 5.37 16.36 25.14
N PRO A 47 5.41 17.60 25.66
CA PRO A 47 5.22 18.82 24.85
C PRO A 47 6.26 18.98 23.74
N ALA A 48 7.47 18.42 23.90
CA ALA A 48 8.51 18.41 22.88
C ALA A 48 8.05 17.72 21.56
N THR A 49 7.14 16.74 21.64
CA THR A 49 6.68 15.97 20.48
C THR A 49 5.72 16.74 19.56
N VAL A 50 5.07 17.79 20.07
CA VAL A 50 4.08 18.60 19.34
C VAL A 50 4.52 20.07 19.20
N ARG A 51 5.72 20.42 19.68
CA ARG A 51 6.25 21.78 19.67
C ARG A 51 6.26 22.35 18.26
N GLY A 52 5.61 23.51 18.07
CA GLY A 52 5.53 24.21 16.80
C GLY A 52 4.45 23.69 15.85
N VAL A 53 3.69 22.66 16.24
CA VAL A 53 2.59 22.10 15.44
C VAL A 53 1.26 22.47 16.07
N SER A 54 0.37 23.07 15.26
CA SER A 54 -0.99 23.38 15.70
C SER A 54 -1.85 22.11 15.83
N GLU A 55 -2.86 22.14 16.69
CA GLU A 55 -3.82 21.02 16.85
C GLU A 55 -4.48 20.63 15.52
N ALA A 56 -4.85 21.62 14.70
CA ALA A 56 -5.46 21.41 13.39
C ALA A 56 -4.51 20.69 12.43
N GLU A 57 -3.23 21.05 12.45
CA GLU A 57 -2.20 20.40 11.64
C GLU A 57 -1.92 18.98 12.13
N PHE A 58 -1.78 18.78 13.45
CA PHE A 58 -1.62 17.47 14.06
C PHE A 58 -2.77 16.53 13.67
N THR A 59 -4.01 16.99 13.83
CA THR A 59 -5.22 16.23 13.48
C THR A 59 -5.24 15.85 12.00
N ARG A 60 -4.87 16.78 11.11
CA ARG A 60 -4.78 16.50 9.67
C ARG A 60 -3.76 15.41 9.38
N LEU A 61 -2.56 15.49 9.96
CA LEU A 61 -1.50 14.49 9.77
C LEU A 61 -1.92 13.12 10.32
N TYR A 62 -2.51 13.10 11.52
CA TYR A 62 -3.00 11.89 12.17
C TYR A 62 -4.05 11.16 11.32
N VAL A 63 -5.10 11.88 10.92
CA VAL A 63 -6.17 11.32 10.11
C VAL A 63 -5.64 10.82 8.76
N ASN A 64 -4.73 11.57 8.12
CA ASN A 64 -4.16 11.16 6.84
C ASN A 64 -3.33 9.87 6.95
N SER A 65 -2.60 9.67 8.04
CA SER A 65 -1.77 8.48 8.26
C SER A 65 -2.61 7.25 8.62
N PHE A 66 -3.71 7.40 9.36
CA PHE A 66 -4.50 6.29 9.89
C PHE A 66 -5.86 6.05 9.18
N ALA A 67 -6.25 6.88 8.21
CA ALA A 67 -7.51 6.72 7.50
C ALA A 67 -7.66 5.31 6.86
N PRO A 68 -8.84 4.66 6.96
CA PRO A 68 -9.11 3.35 6.37
C PRO A 68 -9.35 3.45 4.86
N ARG A 69 -8.29 3.77 4.12
CA ARG A 69 -8.36 4.07 2.68
C ARG A 69 -8.89 2.91 1.85
N TRP A 70 -8.54 1.68 2.24
CA TRP A 70 -8.98 0.46 1.58
C TRP A 70 -10.50 0.43 1.36
N ALA A 71 -11.28 0.94 2.32
CA ALA A 71 -12.75 0.92 2.25
C ALA A 71 -13.26 1.76 1.08
N PHE A 72 -12.67 2.93 0.85
CA PHE A 72 -13.01 3.80 -0.29
C PHE A 72 -12.56 3.21 -1.62
N TYR A 73 -11.38 2.58 -1.67
CA TYR A 73 -10.90 1.93 -2.90
C TYR A 73 -11.72 0.69 -3.26
N LEU A 74 -12.17 -0.11 -2.29
CA LEU A 74 -13.08 -1.23 -2.54
C LEU A 74 -14.45 -0.75 -3.02
N ALA A 75 -15.04 0.26 -2.36
CA ALA A 75 -16.31 0.84 -2.80
C ALA A 75 -16.21 1.38 -4.23
N ALA A 76 -15.14 2.10 -4.56
CA ALA A 76 -14.88 2.60 -5.91
C ALA A 76 -14.70 1.45 -6.92
N GLY A 77 -13.98 0.39 -6.55
CA GLY A 77 -13.79 -0.79 -7.39
C GLY A 77 -15.10 -1.48 -7.73
N CYS A 78 -15.97 -1.70 -6.73
CA CYS A 78 -17.31 -2.26 -6.96
C CYS A 78 -18.16 -1.35 -7.86
N LEU A 79 -18.16 -0.04 -7.63
CA LEU A 79 -18.90 0.90 -8.47
C LEU A 79 -18.43 0.87 -9.92
N ILE A 80 -17.11 0.87 -10.13
CA ILE A 80 -16.53 0.77 -11.47
C ILE A 80 -16.93 -0.56 -12.12
N ALA A 81 -16.87 -1.68 -11.40
CA ALA A 81 -17.27 -2.98 -11.93
C ALA A 81 -18.75 -2.98 -12.40
N ILE A 82 -19.67 -2.40 -11.62
CA ILE A 82 -21.09 -2.30 -11.99
C ILE A 82 -21.28 -1.47 -13.26
N VAL A 83 -20.65 -0.29 -13.32
CA VAL A 83 -20.80 0.63 -14.45
C VAL A 83 -20.13 0.07 -15.72
N LEU A 84 -18.98 -0.57 -15.58
CA LEU A 84 -18.18 -1.03 -16.69
C LEU A 84 -18.65 -2.37 -17.27
N SER A 85 -19.38 -3.16 -16.50
CA SER A 85 -19.96 -4.44 -16.96
C SER A 85 -20.84 -4.31 -18.21
N PRO A 86 -21.90 -3.47 -18.25
CA PRO A 86 -22.71 -3.30 -19.46
C PRO A 86 -21.90 -2.72 -20.63
N VAL A 87 -20.95 -1.84 -20.33
CA VAL A 87 -20.04 -1.29 -21.36
C VAL A 87 -19.19 -2.41 -21.98
N ALA A 88 -18.59 -3.28 -21.18
CA ALA A 88 -17.80 -4.40 -21.67
C ALA A 88 -18.65 -5.37 -22.51
N LEU A 89 -19.85 -5.71 -22.03
CA LEU A 89 -20.75 -6.65 -22.72
C LEU A 89 -21.29 -6.12 -24.06
N THR A 90 -21.29 -4.81 -24.27
CA THR A 90 -21.70 -4.19 -25.55
C THR A 90 -20.51 -3.93 -26.46
N LEU A 91 -19.43 -3.40 -25.90
CA LEU A 91 -18.26 -2.93 -26.65
C LEU A 91 -17.40 -4.08 -27.17
N ILE A 92 -17.17 -5.13 -26.38
CA ILE A 92 -16.31 -6.25 -26.80
C ILE A 92 -16.91 -7.00 -28.00
N PRO A 93 -18.20 -7.41 -28.00
CA PRO A 93 -18.80 -8.04 -29.17
C PRO A 93 -18.84 -7.10 -30.38
N ALA A 94 -19.05 -5.80 -30.17
CA ALA A 94 -19.06 -4.82 -31.26
C ALA A 94 -17.68 -4.70 -31.92
N ILE A 95 -16.60 -4.58 -31.14
CA ILE A 95 -15.22 -4.55 -31.65
C ILE A 95 -14.91 -5.87 -32.38
N TYR A 96 -15.27 -7.00 -31.78
CA TYR A 96 -15.06 -8.31 -32.40
C TYR A 96 -15.75 -8.42 -33.76
N ASP A 97 -17.00 -8.00 -33.86
CA ASP A 97 -17.78 -8.07 -35.10
C ASP A 97 -17.14 -7.24 -36.22
N GLN A 98 -16.55 -6.08 -35.90
CA GLN A 98 -15.78 -5.29 -36.87
C GLN A 98 -14.53 -6.05 -37.35
N ILE A 99 -13.77 -6.65 -36.42
CA ILE A 99 -12.57 -7.43 -36.75
C ILE A 99 -12.94 -8.65 -37.59
N TRP A 100 -13.97 -9.39 -37.20
CA TRP A 100 -14.45 -10.59 -37.89
C TRP A 100 -14.89 -10.28 -39.33
N ARG A 101 -15.64 -9.19 -39.55
CA ARG A 101 -16.04 -8.75 -40.90
C ARG A 101 -14.82 -8.33 -41.72
N ALA A 102 -13.87 -7.62 -41.13
CA ALA A 102 -12.65 -7.18 -41.81
C ALA A 102 -11.76 -8.35 -42.25
N THR A 103 -11.81 -9.49 -41.54
CA THR A 103 -11.01 -10.69 -41.86
C THR A 103 -11.72 -11.69 -42.77
N GLY A 104 -12.85 -11.32 -43.38
CA GLY A 104 -13.57 -12.17 -44.34
C GLY A 104 -14.71 -12.99 -43.74
N ALA A 105 -15.10 -12.72 -42.49
CA ALA A 105 -16.31 -13.24 -41.86
C ALA A 105 -16.45 -14.78 -41.89
N HIS A 106 -15.37 -15.51 -41.66
CA HIS A 106 -15.41 -16.97 -41.65
C HIS A 106 -16.38 -17.53 -40.59
N ASP A 107 -17.19 -18.53 -40.97
CA ASP A 107 -18.26 -19.08 -40.12
C ASP A 107 -17.76 -19.65 -38.78
N TRP A 108 -16.57 -20.26 -38.75
CA TRP A 108 -15.97 -20.82 -37.54
C TRP A 108 -15.58 -19.76 -36.50
N ALA A 109 -15.44 -18.51 -36.92
CA ALA A 109 -15.19 -17.34 -36.08
C ALA A 109 -16.46 -16.49 -35.86
N GLY A 110 -17.63 -16.96 -36.31
CA GLY A 110 -18.90 -16.29 -36.03
C GLY A 110 -19.28 -16.32 -34.54
N ARG A 111 -20.44 -15.76 -34.19
CA ARG A 111 -20.90 -15.65 -32.78
C ARG A 111 -21.08 -16.99 -32.04
N GLY A 112 -21.23 -18.10 -32.77
CA GLY A 112 -21.28 -19.45 -32.19
C GLY A 112 -19.91 -20.11 -32.04
N GLY A 113 -18.85 -19.52 -32.59
CA GLY A 113 -17.51 -20.07 -32.61
C GLY A 113 -16.74 -19.85 -31.31
N TYR A 114 -15.78 -20.73 -31.04
CA TYR A 114 -14.93 -20.64 -29.84
C TYR A 114 -14.12 -19.34 -29.79
N VAL A 115 -13.68 -18.81 -30.94
CA VAL A 115 -12.91 -17.56 -30.98
C VAL A 115 -13.72 -16.40 -30.42
N PHE A 116 -15.00 -16.29 -30.79
CA PHE A 116 -15.88 -15.27 -30.24
C PHE A 116 -16.03 -15.44 -28.73
N MET A 117 -16.33 -16.66 -28.26
CA MET A 117 -16.51 -16.95 -26.83
C MET A 117 -15.27 -16.61 -26.00
N PHE A 118 -14.07 -17.02 -26.46
CA PHE A 118 -12.81 -16.68 -25.80
C PHE A 118 -12.53 -15.19 -25.83
N THR A 119 -12.82 -14.50 -26.94
CA THR A 119 -12.61 -13.05 -27.04
C THR A 119 -13.51 -12.29 -26.07
N VAL A 120 -14.79 -12.67 -25.98
CA VAL A 120 -15.71 -12.05 -25.01
C VAL A 120 -15.26 -12.34 -23.58
N PHE A 121 -14.91 -13.59 -23.26
CA PHE A 121 -14.44 -13.97 -21.93
C PHE A 121 -13.19 -13.19 -21.50
N PHE A 122 -12.11 -13.26 -22.28
CA PHE A 122 -10.87 -12.55 -21.95
C PHE A 122 -11.02 -11.03 -22.05
N GLY A 123 -11.88 -10.53 -22.94
CA GLY A 123 -12.22 -9.12 -23.01
C GLY A 123 -12.86 -8.64 -21.71
N VAL A 124 -13.85 -9.37 -21.18
CA VAL A 124 -14.52 -9.01 -19.92
C VAL A 124 -13.53 -9.06 -18.75
N VAL A 125 -12.68 -10.10 -18.70
CA VAL A 125 -11.60 -10.20 -17.71
C VAL A 125 -10.65 -9.01 -17.80
N ALA A 126 -10.20 -8.63 -19.00
CA ALA A 126 -9.32 -7.48 -19.20
C ALA A 126 -9.98 -6.16 -18.77
N PHE A 127 -11.26 -5.97 -19.11
CA PHE A 127 -12.04 -4.80 -18.70
C PHE A 127 -12.19 -4.70 -17.18
N GLY A 128 -12.29 -5.81 -16.46
CA GLY A 128 -12.29 -5.81 -15.00
C GLY A 128 -10.91 -5.64 -14.38
N ALA A 129 -9.89 -6.30 -14.93
CA ALA A 129 -8.53 -6.31 -14.40
C ALA A 129 -7.83 -4.95 -14.52
N LEU A 130 -8.06 -4.22 -15.61
CA LEU A 130 -7.44 -2.92 -15.85
C LEU A 130 -7.78 -1.85 -14.79
N PRO A 131 -9.06 -1.57 -14.47
CA PRO A 131 -9.39 -0.64 -13.39
C PRO A 131 -8.97 -1.15 -12.02
N ALA A 132 -9.03 -2.47 -11.77
CA ALA A 132 -8.52 -3.04 -10.52
C ALA A 132 -7.02 -2.78 -10.34
N PHE A 133 -6.23 -2.97 -11.40
CA PHE A 133 -4.81 -2.62 -11.43
C PHE A 133 -4.57 -1.13 -11.17
N VAL A 134 -5.34 -0.25 -11.82
CA VAL A 134 -5.22 1.21 -11.62
C VAL A 134 -5.52 1.58 -10.17
N LEU A 135 -6.60 1.05 -9.58
CA LEU A 135 -6.95 1.30 -8.18
C LEU A 135 -5.89 0.77 -7.21
N ALA A 136 -5.40 -0.46 -7.42
CA ALA A 136 -4.34 -1.03 -6.61
C ALA A 136 -3.05 -0.19 -6.70
N ARG A 137 -2.67 0.23 -7.92
CA ARG A 137 -1.53 1.12 -8.14
C ARG A 137 -1.73 2.44 -7.42
N LEU A 138 -2.89 3.08 -7.54
CA LEU A 138 -3.20 4.33 -6.85
C LEU A 138 -3.20 4.19 -5.33
N HIS A 139 -3.69 3.06 -4.80
CA HIS A 139 -3.67 2.76 -3.38
C HIS A 139 -2.22 2.69 -2.86
N HIS A 140 -1.34 1.98 -3.57
CA HIS A 140 0.06 1.85 -3.18
C HIS A 140 0.90 3.11 -3.44
N THR A 141 0.71 3.81 -4.55
CA THR A 141 1.51 5.00 -4.88
C THR A 141 1.16 6.19 -4.00
N ARG A 142 -0.10 6.31 -3.58
CA ARG A 142 -0.56 7.37 -2.70
C ARG A 142 -0.47 6.99 -1.21
N ALA A 143 0.21 5.91 -0.83
CA ALA A 143 0.32 5.49 0.57
C ALA A 143 0.81 6.67 1.44
N PRO A 144 0.12 6.99 2.54
CA PRO A 144 0.43 8.17 3.33
C PRO A 144 1.78 7.97 4.03
N GLU A 145 2.47 9.07 4.28
CA GLU A 145 3.67 9.04 5.11
C GLU A 145 3.33 8.54 6.53
N PRO A 146 4.21 7.77 7.20
CA PRO A 146 4.01 7.38 8.59
C PRO A 146 3.86 8.61 9.46
N PHE A 147 2.96 8.51 10.44
CA PHE A 147 2.63 9.62 11.31
C PHE A 147 3.84 10.26 11.99
N THR A 148 4.80 9.46 12.46
CA THR A 148 6.02 9.93 13.13
C THR A 148 6.88 10.80 12.23
N HIS A 149 7.04 10.43 10.97
CA HIS A 149 7.82 11.19 9.99
C HIS A 149 7.10 12.47 9.57
N ALA A 150 5.80 12.36 9.30
CA ALA A 150 4.97 13.50 8.95
C ALA A 150 4.95 14.56 10.08
N LEU A 151 4.92 14.11 11.33
CA LEU A 151 5.01 14.97 12.51
C LEU A 151 6.42 15.57 12.71
N ALA A 152 7.48 14.80 12.47
CA ALA A 152 8.85 15.32 12.52
C ALA A 152 9.10 16.37 11.42
N SER A 153 8.61 16.12 10.21
CA SER A 153 8.67 17.06 9.09
C SER A 153 7.92 18.36 9.40
N ALA A 154 6.71 18.28 9.97
CA ALA A 154 5.95 19.45 10.38
C ALA A 154 6.66 20.28 11.48
N ARG A 155 7.51 19.65 12.29
CA ARG A 155 8.35 20.34 13.29
C ARG A 155 9.64 20.94 12.73
N GLY A 156 9.95 20.69 11.46
CA GLY A 156 11.23 21.09 10.86
C GLY A 156 12.43 20.27 11.34
N GLU A 157 12.19 19.09 11.93
CA GLU A 157 13.27 18.19 12.31
C GLU A 157 13.82 17.44 11.08
N PRO A 158 15.15 17.24 10.96
CA PRO A 158 15.71 16.46 9.87
C PRO A 158 15.22 15.03 9.96
N ILE A 159 14.58 14.56 8.89
CA ILE A 159 14.06 13.19 8.80
C ILE A 159 15.27 12.25 8.80
N PRO A 160 15.35 11.26 9.72
CA PRO A 160 16.46 10.32 9.71
C PRO A 160 16.47 9.53 8.40
N GLU A 161 17.46 9.80 7.54
CA GLU A 161 17.58 9.17 6.21
C GLU A 161 17.70 7.63 6.29
N GLU A 162 18.13 7.11 7.43
CA GLU A 162 18.32 5.66 7.66
C GLU A 162 17.01 4.90 7.87
N THR A 163 15.96 5.58 8.36
CA THR A 163 14.61 5.00 8.52
C THR A 163 13.81 5.17 7.22
N GLY A 164 14.33 4.59 6.13
CA GLY A 164 13.76 4.72 4.79
C GLY A 164 12.32 4.18 4.70
N TRP A 165 11.34 5.09 4.66
CA TRP A 165 9.93 4.77 4.36
C TRP A 165 9.76 4.00 3.04
N ARG A 166 10.67 4.21 2.09
CA ARG A 166 10.88 3.29 0.97
C ARG A 166 12.18 2.56 1.22
N ARG A 167 12.11 1.24 1.43
CA ARG A 167 13.28 0.36 1.44
C ARG A 167 14.09 0.68 0.18
N ARG A 168 15.22 1.40 0.30
CA ARG A 168 16.08 1.67 -0.87
C ARG A 168 16.33 0.31 -1.52
N PRO A 169 16.00 0.12 -2.81
CA PRO A 169 16.25 -1.15 -3.45
C PRO A 169 17.75 -1.44 -3.32
N LYS A 170 18.11 -2.72 -3.14
CA LYS A 170 19.46 -3.11 -2.68
C LYS A 170 20.60 -2.53 -3.54
N TRP A 171 20.32 -2.22 -4.80
CA TRP A 171 21.27 -1.61 -5.74
C TRP A 171 21.56 -0.12 -5.45
N ALA A 172 20.60 0.64 -4.89
CA ALA A 172 20.75 2.06 -4.55
C ALA A 172 21.43 2.30 -3.18
N ARG A 173 21.78 1.25 -2.45
CA ARG A 173 22.52 1.32 -1.18
C ARG A 173 24.04 1.49 -1.37
N ARG A 174 24.57 1.27 -2.57
CA ARG A 174 26.01 1.27 -2.83
C ARG A 174 26.59 2.62 -3.23
N VAL A 175 25.77 3.65 -3.44
CA VAL A 175 26.23 5.00 -3.74
C VAL A 175 26.21 5.80 -2.43
N ARG A 176 27.25 5.60 -1.63
CA ARG A 176 27.63 6.55 -0.58
C ARG A 176 28.43 7.63 -1.34
N PRO A 177 28.07 8.92 -1.29
CA PRO A 177 29.00 9.95 -1.73
C PRO A 177 30.24 9.85 -0.84
N ASP A 178 31.41 9.62 -1.43
CA ASP A 178 32.67 9.72 -0.71
C ASP A 178 32.76 11.15 -0.16
N THR A 179 32.71 11.28 1.16
CA THR A 179 33.15 12.50 1.84
C THR A 179 34.67 12.51 1.80
N ASP A 180 35.22 12.80 0.62
CA ASP A 180 36.61 13.21 0.45
C ASP A 180 36.69 14.71 0.63
N VAL A 181 36.57 15.19 1.89
CA VAL A 181 37.06 16.51 2.27
C VAL A 181 37.51 16.47 3.73
N ASP A 182 38.83 16.41 3.90
CA ASP A 182 39.64 16.90 5.02
C ASP A 182 39.59 16.19 6.38
N ALA A 183 40.48 15.21 6.55
CA ALA A 183 41.19 14.99 7.81
C ALA A 183 42.66 14.64 7.52
N ASP A 184 43.38 15.63 7.00
CA ASP A 184 44.83 15.72 7.11
C ASP A 184 45.25 15.64 8.59
N GLY A 185 46.26 14.82 8.86
CA GLY A 185 47.20 15.06 9.94
C GLY A 185 46.94 14.37 11.28
N SER A 186 47.33 13.09 11.40
CA SER A 186 48.24 12.67 12.47
C SER A 186 48.78 11.28 12.20
N SER A 187 50.02 11.25 11.70
CA SER A 187 50.92 10.12 11.82
C SER A 187 51.27 9.92 13.29
N ASP A 188 51.07 8.72 13.85
CA ASP A 188 52.09 8.18 14.75
C ASP A 188 52.12 6.64 14.71
N THR A 189 53.34 6.18 14.77
CA THR A 189 53.89 4.88 14.45
C THR A 189 54.01 3.98 15.67
N GLY A 190 53.83 2.67 15.45
CA GLY A 190 54.56 1.65 16.20
C GLY A 190 53.74 0.85 17.21
N ARG A 191 53.60 -0.45 16.96
CA ARG A 191 54.53 -1.46 17.49
C ARG A 191 54.06 -2.85 17.08
N LYS A 192 55.00 -3.60 16.52
CA LYS A 192 54.92 -4.98 16.05
C LYS A 192 55.15 -5.97 17.21
N ASP A 193 54.47 -7.10 17.10
CA ASP A 193 54.84 -8.46 17.51
C ASP A 193 54.95 -8.81 19.01
N THR A 194 54.08 -9.73 19.47
CA THR A 194 54.44 -11.11 19.87
C THR A 194 53.18 -11.94 20.24
N ALA A 195 53.04 -13.12 19.63
CA ALA A 195 52.17 -14.24 20.04
C ALA A 195 52.95 -15.17 21.01
N PRO A 196 52.51 -16.39 21.41
CA PRO A 196 51.18 -17.03 21.56
C PRO A 196 50.98 -17.69 22.97
N ASP A 197 49.94 -18.53 23.10
CA ASP A 197 49.81 -19.76 23.94
C ASP A 197 49.00 -19.80 25.25
N SER A 198 48.40 -21.00 25.42
CA SER A 198 47.67 -21.65 26.53
C SER A 198 46.19 -21.25 26.71
N ALA A 199 45.18 -22.09 26.42
CA ALA A 199 44.85 -23.48 26.79
C ALA A 199 44.24 -23.65 28.20
N ASP A 200 43.18 -24.47 28.21
CA ASP A 200 42.52 -25.19 29.31
C ASP A 200 41.47 -24.51 30.18
N GLY A 201 40.32 -25.18 30.31
CA GLY A 201 39.30 -24.84 31.31
C GLY A 201 37.91 -25.49 31.16
N SER A 202 37.83 -26.82 31.27
CA SER A 202 36.75 -27.62 31.87
C SER A 202 35.25 -27.35 31.61
N ALA A 203 34.63 -28.36 30.97
CA ALA A 203 33.61 -29.26 31.50
C ALA A 203 32.56 -28.80 32.54
N GLY A 204 31.29 -29.05 32.20
CA GLY A 204 30.11 -29.20 33.07
C GLY A 204 28.86 -28.96 32.22
N GLY A 205 28.03 -29.94 31.84
CA GLY A 205 27.46 -31.03 32.62
C GLY A 205 26.12 -30.56 33.17
N GLY A 206 24.99 -31.12 32.70
CA GLY A 206 23.69 -30.84 33.34
C GLY A 206 22.45 -31.07 32.48
N ASP A 207 21.90 -32.27 32.61
CA ASP A 207 20.60 -32.79 32.17
C ASP A 207 19.38 -32.03 32.73
N GLY A 208 18.21 -32.26 32.10
CA GLY A 208 16.86 -32.02 32.64
C GLY A 208 15.92 -31.46 31.57
N GLY A 209 15.04 -32.24 30.91
CA GLY A 209 13.83 -32.86 31.46
C GLY A 209 12.72 -31.79 31.53
N GLY A 210 11.58 -31.81 30.83
CA GLY A 210 10.79 -32.91 30.28
C GLY A 210 9.56 -33.17 31.17
N SER A 211 8.52 -32.33 31.06
CA SER A 211 7.09 -32.46 31.51
C SER A 211 6.48 -31.04 31.49
N ASP A 212 5.27 -30.71 31.04
CA ASP A 212 4.08 -31.41 30.54
C ASP A 212 3.40 -30.54 29.47
#